data_AF-A0A730ZGP6-F1
#
_entry.id   AF-A0A730ZGP6-F1
#
_cell.length_a   1.000
_cell.length_b   1.000
_cell.length_c   1.000
_cell.angle_alpha   90.00
_cell.angle_beta   90.00
_cell.angle_gamma   90.00
#
_symmetry.space_group_name_H-M   'P 1'
#
loop_
_entity.id
_entity.type
_entity.pdbx_description
1 polymer ?
#
loop_
_entity_poly.entity_id
_entity_poly.type
_entity_poly.pdbx_seq_one_letter_code
_entity_poly.pdbx_strand_id
1 'polypeptide(L)'
;MVTIDSMNKDTTRLSDGPDWTFDLLDVYLAEIDRVAKLYKLDTYPHQIEVITSEQMMDAYSSVGMPINYPHWSFGKKFIETERLYKHGQQGLAYEIVINSNPCIAYLMEENTITMQALVMAHACYGHNSFFKNNYLFRSWTDASSIVDYLIFARNYITHCEERYGVDEVEKLLDSCHALMNYGVDRYKRPQKISLQEEKARQKSREEYLQSQVNMLWRTLPKREEEKTVAEARRFPAEPQENLLYFMEKNAPLLEPWQREILRIVRKVSQYFYPQKQTQVMNEGWATFWHYTILNHLYDEGKVTERFMLEFLHSHTNVVFQPPYNSPWYSGINPYALGFAMFQDIKRICQSPTDEDKYWFPDIAGSDWLETLHFAMRDFKDESFISQFLSPKVMRDFRFFTVLDDDRHNYLEISAIHNEEGYREIRSKLSSQYNLSNLEPNIQVWNVDLRGDRSLTLRYIPHNRAPLDKGRKEVLKHVHRLWGFDVMLEQQNEDGSVELLERCPPRMNTL
;
A
#
# COMPACT_ATOMS: atom_id res chain seq x y z
N MET A 1 44.01 -2.00 -7.24
CA MET A 1 43.05 -1.05 -6.66
C MET A 1 42.94 0.12 -7.62
N VAL A 2 41.95 0.07 -8.50
CA VAL A 2 41.54 1.23 -9.30
C VAL A 2 40.40 1.84 -8.51
N THR A 3 40.62 3.02 -7.93
CA THR A 3 39.59 3.77 -7.22
C THR A 3 38.48 4.14 -8.20
N ILE A 4 37.23 4.10 -7.72
CA ILE A 4 36.00 4.43 -8.46
C ILE A 4 36.04 5.87 -9.05
N ASP A 5 36.97 6.71 -8.60
CA ASP A 5 37.16 8.12 -9.03
C ASP A 5 37.72 8.35 -10.44
N SER A 6 38.11 7.33 -11.22
CA SER A 6 38.88 7.55 -12.46
C SER A 6 38.17 7.26 -13.78
N MET A 7 36.84 7.13 -13.82
CA MET A 7 36.12 6.92 -15.09
C MET A 7 35.50 8.21 -15.63
N ASN A 8 36.17 8.77 -16.65
CA ASN A 8 35.66 9.67 -17.68
C ASN A 8 34.81 10.87 -17.20
N LYS A 9 35.48 11.90 -16.65
CA LYS A 9 34.84 13.20 -16.38
C LYS A 9 34.64 13.96 -17.69
N ASP A 10 33.52 13.70 -18.37
CA ASP A 10 32.96 14.72 -19.25
C ASP A 10 32.63 15.93 -18.36
N THR A 11 33.40 17.01 -18.50
CA THR A 11 33.34 18.20 -17.63
C THR A 11 32.27 19.19 -18.08
N THR A 12 31.46 18.83 -19.08
CA THR A 12 30.38 19.67 -19.56
C THR A 12 29.30 19.74 -18.48
N ARG A 13 29.14 20.94 -17.91
CA ARG A 13 28.11 21.29 -16.93
C ARG A 13 26.74 21.26 -17.59
N LEU A 14 25.74 20.73 -16.88
CA LEU A 14 24.35 20.70 -17.31
C LEU A 14 23.70 22.07 -17.19
N SER A 15 22.74 22.34 -18.07
CA SER A 15 21.95 23.58 -18.01
C SER A 15 21.00 23.56 -16.81
N ASP A 16 21.15 24.52 -15.91
CA ASP A 16 20.39 24.70 -14.67
C ASP A 16 19.41 25.90 -14.74
N GLY A 17 18.99 26.27 -15.95
CA GLY A 17 17.91 27.24 -16.17
C GLY A 17 16.55 26.74 -15.66
N PRO A 18 15.54 27.60 -15.47
CA PRO A 18 14.23 27.15 -14.99
C PRO A 18 13.50 26.29 -16.02
N ASP A 19 13.72 26.57 -17.32
CA ASP A 19 13.03 25.91 -18.43
C ASP A 19 13.64 24.54 -18.74
N TRP A 20 12.82 23.66 -19.30
CA TRP A 20 13.21 22.33 -19.75
C TRP A 20 12.74 22.06 -21.18
N THR A 21 13.43 21.15 -21.87
CA THR A 21 13.04 20.59 -23.18
C THR A 21 13.19 19.07 -23.12
N PHE A 22 12.50 18.32 -23.99
CA PHE A 22 12.65 16.86 -24.02
C PHE A 22 14.12 16.42 -24.21
N ASP A 23 14.87 17.11 -25.08
CA ASP A 23 16.30 16.85 -25.25
C ASP A 23 17.09 17.08 -23.94
N LEU A 24 16.76 18.12 -23.18
CA LEU A 24 17.42 18.39 -21.90
C LEU A 24 17.03 17.35 -20.84
N LEU A 25 15.78 16.90 -20.83
CA LEU A 25 15.32 15.81 -19.97
C LEU A 25 16.10 14.52 -20.27
N ASP A 26 16.33 14.19 -21.55
CA ASP A 26 17.10 13.02 -21.95
C ASP A 26 18.58 13.11 -21.51
N VAL A 27 19.18 14.30 -21.60
CA VAL A 27 20.55 14.54 -21.10
C VAL A 27 20.62 14.35 -19.58
N TYR A 28 19.68 14.92 -18.82
CA TYR A 28 19.62 14.74 -17.37
C TYR A 28 19.38 13.27 -17.00
N LEU A 29 18.46 12.60 -17.68
CA LEU A 29 18.17 11.20 -17.47
C LEU A 29 19.41 10.34 -17.71
N ALA A 30 20.20 10.61 -18.76
CA ALA A 30 21.43 9.87 -19.07
C ALA A 30 22.52 10.06 -17.99
N GLU A 31 22.68 11.26 -17.43
CA GLU A 31 23.63 11.50 -16.35
C GLU A 31 23.16 10.86 -15.02
N ILE A 32 21.87 10.95 -14.71
CA ILE A 32 21.26 10.25 -13.57
C ILE A 32 21.44 8.72 -13.73
N ASP A 33 21.22 8.19 -14.94
CA ASP A 33 21.40 6.78 -15.27
C ASP A 33 22.85 6.30 -15.03
N ARG A 34 23.82 7.09 -15.47
CA ARG A 34 25.24 6.80 -15.28
C ARG A 34 25.57 6.68 -13.79
N VAL A 35 25.11 7.64 -12.99
CA VAL A 35 25.34 7.64 -11.53
C VAL A 35 24.57 6.51 -10.86
N ALA A 36 23.31 6.25 -11.24
CA ALA A 36 22.51 5.16 -10.71
C ALA A 36 23.14 3.78 -10.95
N LYS A 37 23.71 3.56 -12.14
CA LYS A 37 24.47 2.35 -12.49
C LYS A 37 25.72 2.17 -11.64
N LEU A 38 26.39 3.26 -11.27
CA LEU A 38 27.54 3.21 -10.35
C LEU A 38 27.14 2.63 -8.99
N TYR A 39 25.94 2.95 -8.53
CA TYR A 39 25.35 2.44 -7.28
C TYR A 39 24.58 1.12 -7.45
N LYS A 40 24.69 0.47 -8.61
CA LYS A 40 24.05 -0.82 -8.92
C LYS A 40 22.52 -0.79 -8.75
N LEU A 41 21.88 0.34 -9.06
CA LEU A 41 20.41 0.40 -9.10
C LEU A 41 19.90 -0.37 -10.32
N ASP A 42 19.12 -1.43 -10.07
CA ASP A 42 18.47 -2.20 -11.11
C ASP A 42 17.01 -1.77 -11.26
N THR A 43 16.63 -1.27 -12.44
CA THR A 43 15.32 -0.65 -12.72
C THR A 43 14.62 -1.31 -13.90
N TYR A 44 13.29 -1.20 -13.97
CA TYR A 44 12.56 -1.44 -15.22
C TYR A 44 12.85 -0.30 -16.21
N PRO A 45 12.73 -0.53 -17.53
CA PRO A 45 12.83 0.55 -18.52
C PRO A 45 11.88 1.70 -18.17
N HIS A 46 12.35 2.93 -18.33
CA HIS A 46 11.57 4.13 -18.00
C HIS A 46 10.65 4.53 -19.15
N GLN A 47 9.40 4.83 -18.84
CA GLN A 47 8.47 5.55 -19.71
C GLN A 47 8.08 6.85 -19.00
N ILE A 48 8.68 7.96 -19.44
CA ILE A 48 8.43 9.29 -18.87
C ILE A 48 7.27 9.94 -19.61
N GLU A 49 6.23 10.33 -18.88
CA GLU A 49 5.07 11.06 -19.42
C GLU A 49 4.98 12.42 -18.72
N VAL A 50 5.04 13.51 -19.49
CA VAL A 50 4.86 14.85 -18.94
C VAL A 50 3.37 15.18 -18.97
N ILE A 51 2.82 15.58 -17.83
CA ILE A 51 1.39 15.83 -17.63
C ILE A 51 1.15 17.17 -16.95
N THR A 52 -0.05 17.71 -17.12
CA THR A 52 -0.48 18.94 -16.45
C THR A 52 -0.75 18.69 -14.96
N SER A 53 -0.74 19.75 -14.16
CA SER A 53 -1.18 19.70 -12.76
C SER A 53 -2.60 19.11 -12.56
N GLU A 54 -3.52 19.38 -13.48
CA GLU A 54 -4.89 18.81 -13.45
C GLU A 54 -4.88 17.29 -13.67
N GLN A 55 -4.14 16.83 -14.67
CA GLN A 55 -3.98 15.39 -14.96
C GLN A 55 -3.31 14.66 -13.78
N MET A 56 -2.37 15.31 -13.11
CA MET A 56 -1.72 14.74 -11.93
C MET A 56 -2.69 14.57 -10.76
N MET A 57 -3.54 15.57 -10.50
CA MET A 57 -4.57 15.44 -9.46
C MET A 57 -5.56 14.33 -9.79
N ASP A 58 -5.96 14.19 -11.06
CA ASP A 58 -6.85 13.12 -11.51
C ASP A 58 -6.22 11.74 -11.25
N ALA A 59 -4.97 11.54 -11.69
CA ALA A 59 -4.22 10.31 -11.46
C ALA A 59 -4.00 10.00 -9.97
N TYR A 60 -3.79 11.01 -9.11
CA TYR A 60 -3.65 10.79 -7.66
C TYR A 60 -4.96 10.34 -7.00
N SER A 61 -6.08 10.91 -7.47
CA SER A 61 -7.41 10.61 -6.96
C SER A 61 -7.85 9.18 -7.24
N SER A 62 -7.37 8.61 -8.35
CA SER A 62 -7.63 7.25 -8.83
C SER A 62 -6.64 6.20 -8.30
N VAL A 63 -5.95 6.47 -7.17
CA VAL A 63 -4.94 5.60 -6.54
C VAL A 63 -3.66 5.48 -7.36
N GLY A 64 -3.23 6.56 -8.01
CA GLY A 64 -1.98 6.63 -8.77
C GLY A 64 -2.05 5.94 -10.14
N MET A 65 -3.25 5.70 -10.68
CA MET A 65 -3.45 5.02 -11.96
C MET A 65 -4.38 5.82 -12.88
N PRO A 66 -3.89 6.37 -14.00
CA PRO A 66 -4.69 7.17 -14.92
C PRO A 66 -5.71 6.32 -15.70
N ILE A 67 -5.49 5.01 -15.78
CA ILE A 67 -6.45 4.06 -16.35
C ILE A 67 -7.12 3.31 -15.21
N ASN A 68 -8.11 3.93 -14.58
CA ASN A 68 -8.99 3.25 -13.63
C ASN A 68 -10.45 3.27 -14.13
N TYR A 69 -11.30 2.43 -13.55
CA TYR A 69 -12.74 2.55 -13.77
C TYR A 69 -13.29 3.74 -12.98
N PRO A 70 -14.38 4.38 -13.46
CA PRO A 70 -14.99 5.50 -12.76
C PRO A 70 -15.59 5.04 -11.43
N HIS A 71 -15.40 5.85 -10.39
CA HIS A 71 -16.05 5.69 -9.10
C HIS A 71 -16.09 7.04 -8.36
N TRP A 72 -17.24 7.41 -7.78
CA TRP A 72 -17.40 8.72 -7.15
C TRP A 72 -16.41 8.99 -6.01
N SER A 73 -15.93 7.95 -5.32
CA SER A 73 -14.95 8.11 -4.23
C SER A 73 -13.63 8.71 -4.72
N PHE A 74 -13.25 8.42 -5.98
CA PHE A 74 -12.07 9.02 -6.61
C PHE A 74 -12.33 10.51 -6.85
N GLY A 75 -13.49 10.87 -7.42
CA GLY A 75 -13.88 12.28 -7.59
C GLY A 75 -13.97 13.06 -6.28
N LYS A 76 -14.46 12.44 -5.20
CA LYS A 76 -14.43 13.06 -3.85
C LYS A 76 -12.99 13.35 -3.41
N LYS A 77 -12.10 12.36 -3.55
CA LYS A 77 -10.68 12.50 -3.20
C LYS A 77 -9.97 13.54 -4.07
N PHE A 78 -10.33 13.64 -5.35
CA PHE A 78 -9.88 14.69 -6.26
C PHE A 78 -10.22 16.06 -5.70
N ILE A 79 -11.51 16.31 -5.37
CA ILE A 79 -11.97 17.61 -4.85
C ILE A 79 -11.28 17.94 -3.51
N GLU A 80 -11.09 16.95 -2.64
CA GLU A 80 -10.35 17.14 -1.38
C GLU A 80 -8.90 17.57 -1.65
N THR A 81 -8.18 16.85 -2.52
CA THR A 81 -6.79 17.15 -2.89
C THR A 81 -6.66 18.51 -3.59
N GLU A 82 -7.53 18.78 -4.55
CA GLU A 82 -7.56 20.05 -5.30
C GLU A 82 -7.77 21.24 -4.36
N ARG A 83 -8.70 21.13 -3.39
CA ARG A 83 -8.94 22.18 -2.41
C ARG A 83 -7.72 22.44 -1.53
N LEU A 84 -7.10 21.38 -0.99
CA LEU A 84 -5.91 21.48 -0.15
C LEU A 84 -4.75 22.14 -0.91
N TYR A 85 -4.58 21.78 -2.19
CA TYR A 85 -3.59 22.39 -3.06
C TYR A 85 -3.87 23.86 -3.36
N LYS A 86 -5.09 24.21 -3.81
CA LYS A 86 -5.47 25.61 -4.11
C LYS A 86 -5.33 26.54 -2.91
N HIS A 87 -5.51 26.01 -1.70
CA HIS A 87 -5.36 26.78 -0.45
C HIS A 87 -3.90 26.82 0.05
N GLY A 88 -2.94 26.20 -0.66
CA GLY A 88 -1.54 26.11 -0.26
C GLY A 88 -1.33 25.30 1.02
N GLN A 89 -2.32 24.51 1.44
CA GLN A 89 -2.28 23.69 2.66
C GLN A 89 -1.56 22.35 2.42
N GLN A 90 -1.43 21.94 1.16
CA GLN A 90 -0.70 20.75 0.74
C GLN A 90 0.04 21.06 -0.57
N GLY A 91 1.33 20.76 -0.64
CA GLY A 91 2.05 20.75 -1.92
C GLY A 91 1.57 19.59 -2.80
N LEU A 92 1.62 19.75 -4.12
CA LEU A 92 1.42 18.61 -5.02
C LEU A 92 2.54 17.59 -4.80
N ALA A 93 2.19 16.30 -4.88
CA ALA A 93 3.19 15.28 -5.11
C ALA A 93 3.87 15.61 -6.43
N TYR A 94 5.21 15.64 -6.45
CA TYR A 94 5.94 16.06 -7.64
C TYR A 94 5.90 15.02 -8.78
N GLU A 95 5.44 13.81 -8.46
CA GLU A 95 5.50 12.64 -9.31
C GLU A 95 4.36 11.66 -9.01
N ILE A 96 4.05 10.83 -10.01
CA ILE A 96 3.32 9.57 -9.82
C ILE A 96 4.08 8.49 -10.58
N VAL A 97 4.36 7.38 -9.91
CA VAL A 97 5.04 6.23 -10.49
C VAL A 97 4.14 4.99 -10.49
N ILE A 98 4.02 4.35 -11.65
CA ILE A 98 3.30 3.08 -11.81
C ILE A 98 4.32 1.96 -11.89
N ASN A 99 4.15 0.95 -11.03
CA ASN A 99 4.94 -0.29 -11.05
C ASN A 99 4.57 -1.18 -12.26
N SER A 100 4.87 -0.70 -13.46
CA SER A 100 4.72 -1.43 -14.70
C SER A 100 6.07 -1.76 -15.33
N ASN A 101 6.07 -2.56 -16.39
CA ASN A 101 7.25 -2.82 -17.21
C ASN A 101 6.90 -2.55 -18.69
N PRO A 102 7.26 -1.39 -19.26
CA PRO A 102 8.10 -0.32 -18.68
C PRO A 102 7.46 0.39 -17.48
N CYS A 103 8.27 0.91 -16.56
CA CYS A 103 7.83 1.69 -15.41
C CYS A 103 7.44 3.09 -15.88
N ILE A 104 6.19 3.47 -15.64
CA ILE A 104 5.67 4.77 -16.07
C ILE A 104 5.90 5.79 -14.95
N ALA A 105 6.54 6.90 -15.26
CA ALA A 105 6.78 8.02 -14.35
C ALA A 105 6.16 9.29 -14.91
N TYR A 106 5.26 9.89 -14.14
CA TYR A 106 4.56 11.12 -14.49
C TYR A 106 5.30 12.33 -13.93
N LEU A 107 5.71 13.23 -14.81
CA LEU A 107 6.40 14.48 -14.49
C LEU A 107 5.45 15.65 -14.72
N MET A 108 5.40 16.62 -13.81
CA MET A 108 4.60 17.83 -14.03
C MET A 108 5.26 18.73 -15.06
N GLU A 109 4.47 19.34 -15.95
CA GLU A 109 5.01 20.32 -16.91
C GLU A 109 5.49 21.61 -16.26
N GLU A 110 4.88 22.01 -15.14
CA GLU A 110 5.19 23.24 -14.43
C GLU A 110 6.48 23.16 -13.58
N ASN A 111 7.10 21.99 -13.50
CA ASN A 111 8.35 21.77 -12.80
C ASN A 111 9.52 22.47 -13.51
N THR A 112 10.44 23.05 -12.73
CA THR A 112 11.74 23.50 -13.23
C THR A 112 12.62 22.32 -13.62
N ILE A 113 13.70 22.53 -14.39
CA ILE A 113 14.64 21.42 -14.69
C ILE A 113 15.21 20.76 -13.42
N THR A 114 15.44 21.54 -12.36
CA THR A 114 15.90 21.02 -11.06
C THR A 114 14.87 20.06 -10.49
N MET A 115 13.61 20.47 -10.51
CA MET A 115 12.50 19.66 -10.01
C MET A 115 12.28 18.42 -10.89
N GLN A 116 12.41 18.53 -12.21
CA GLN A 116 12.38 17.38 -13.13
C GLN A 116 13.51 16.39 -12.82
N ALA A 117 14.73 16.86 -12.60
CA ALA A 117 15.86 16.02 -12.25
C ALA A 117 15.67 15.32 -10.90
N LEU A 118 15.13 16.02 -9.89
CA LEU A 118 14.73 15.43 -8.61
C LEU A 118 13.71 14.32 -8.81
N VAL A 119 12.65 14.58 -9.60
CA VAL A 119 11.59 13.61 -9.87
C VAL A 119 12.13 12.41 -10.63
N MET A 120 12.98 12.59 -11.63
CA MET A 120 13.63 11.48 -12.34
C MET A 120 14.46 10.62 -11.40
N ALA A 121 15.31 11.22 -10.56
CA ALA A 121 16.11 10.46 -9.62
C ALA A 121 15.24 9.74 -8.56
N HIS A 122 14.13 10.35 -8.15
CA HIS A 122 13.21 9.80 -7.15
C HIS A 122 12.30 8.69 -7.71
N ALA A 123 11.52 8.99 -8.74
CA ALA A 123 10.53 8.10 -9.34
C ALA A 123 11.18 7.07 -10.29
N CYS A 124 11.95 7.53 -11.29
CA CYS A 124 12.50 6.66 -12.31
C CYS A 124 13.57 5.71 -11.76
N TYR A 125 14.34 6.13 -10.74
CA TYR A 125 15.39 5.30 -10.15
C TYR A 125 15.07 4.81 -8.74
N GLY A 126 14.65 5.69 -7.84
CA GLY A 126 14.30 5.34 -6.46
C GLY A 126 13.16 4.31 -6.39
N HIS A 127 11.93 4.73 -6.64
CA HIS A 127 10.75 3.84 -6.58
C HIS A 127 10.84 2.67 -7.55
N ASN A 128 11.23 2.91 -8.79
CA ASN A 128 11.35 1.84 -9.78
C ASN A 128 12.31 0.72 -9.33
N SER A 129 13.49 1.07 -8.82
CA SER A 129 14.42 0.06 -8.31
C SER A 129 13.87 -0.64 -7.06
N PHE A 130 13.10 0.05 -6.22
CA PHE A 130 12.42 -0.57 -5.09
C PHE A 130 11.38 -1.61 -5.56
N PHE A 131 10.48 -1.21 -6.47
CA PHE A 131 9.44 -2.08 -7.01
C PHE A 131 9.99 -3.30 -7.74
N LYS A 132 11.07 -3.14 -8.50
CA LYS A 132 11.69 -4.26 -9.23
C LYS A 132 12.32 -5.30 -8.30
N ASN A 133 12.91 -4.87 -7.19
CA ASN A 133 13.84 -5.69 -6.43
C ASN A 133 13.33 -6.18 -5.07
N ASN A 134 12.43 -5.45 -4.41
CA ASN A 134 11.90 -5.84 -3.11
C ASN A 134 11.11 -7.16 -3.19
N TYR A 135 11.33 -8.07 -2.24
CA TYR A 135 10.77 -9.42 -2.27
C TYR A 135 9.23 -9.45 -2.30
N LEU A 136 8.55 -8.48 -1.66
CA LEU A 136 7.10 -8.40 -1.68
C LEU A 136 6.61 -8.06 -3.09
N PHE A 137 7.19 -7.06 -3.74
CA PHE A 137 6.77 -6.69 -5.10
C PHE A 137 7.01 -7.82 -6.10
N ARG A 138 8.18 -8.48 -6.06
CA ARG A 138 8.47 -9.64 -6.93
C ARG A 138 7.50 -10.80 -6.74
N SER A 139 6.98 -10.99 -5.53
CA SER A 139 6.11 -12.12 -5.16
C SER A 139 4.63 -11.83 -5.39
N TRP A 140 4.20 -10.57 -5.26
CA TRP A 140 2.78 -10.18 -5.23
C TRP A 140 2.33 -9.38 -6.44
N THR A 141 3.27 -8.77 -7.18
CA THR A 141 2.95 -7.94 -8.35
C THR A 141 3.38 -8.62 -9.65
N ASP A 142 2.69 -8.25 -10.72
CA ASP A 142 3.06 -8.58 -12.09
C ASP A 142 3.08 -7.30 -12.93
N ALA A 143 4.23 -6.60 -12.88
CA ALA A 143 4.42 -5.30 -13.52
C ALA A 143 4.19 -5.34 -15.04
N SER A 144 4.39 -6.48 -15.70
CA SER A 144 4.20 -6.60 -17.14
C SER A 144 2.73 -6.70 -17.58
N SER A 145 1.79 -7.06 -16.69
CA SER A 145 0.38 -7.30 -17.06
C SER A 145 -0.61 -6.35 -16.40
N ILE A 146 -0.17 -5.52 -15.44
CA ILE A 146 -1.05 -4.64 -14.69
C ILE A 146 -1.80 -3.63 -15.57
N VAL A 147 -1.10 -2.96 -16.51
CA VAL A 147 -1.72 -1.94 -17.38
C VAL A 147 -2.84 -2.54 -18.22
N ASP A 148 -2.57 -3.68 -18.85
CA ASP A 148 -3.54 -4.45 -19.62
C ASP A 148 -4.75 -4.89 -18.77
N TYR A 149 -4.48 -5.32 -17.53
CA TYR A 149 -5.52 -5.73 -16.60
C TYR A 149 -6.46 -4.57 -16.21
N LEU A 150 -5.92 -3.37 -16.02
CA LEU A 150 -6.70 -2.18 -15.69
C LEU A 150 -7.56 -1.71 -16.87
N ILE A 151 -7.01 -1.74 -18.09
CA ILE A 151 -7.78 -1.47 -19.31
C ILE A 151 -8.94 -2.46 -19.42
N PHE A 152 -8.68 -3.75 -19.16
CA PHE A 152 -9.73 -4.76 -19.11
C PHE A 152 -10.79 -4.46 -18.05
N ALA A 153 -10.38 -4.14 -16.82
CA ALA A 153 -11.28 -3.83 -15.72
C ALA A 153 -12.19 -2.63 -16.03
N ARG A 154 -11.61 -1.55 -16.56
CA ARG A 154 -12.35 -0.37 -17.02
C ARG A 154 -13.40 -0.73 -18.06
N ASN A 155 -12.99 -1.41 -19.14
CA ASN A 155 -13.90 -1.79 -20.21
C ASN A 155 -15.01 -2.73 -19.73
N TYR A 156 -14.69 -3.64 -18.80
CA TYR A 156 -15.67 -4.56 -18.23
C TYR A 156 -16.74 -3.82 -17.42
N ILE A 157 -16.31 -2.86 -16.58
CA ILE A 157 -17.23 -2.05 -15.77
C ILE A 157 -18.11 -1.18 -16.67
N THR A 158 -17.54 -0.50 -17.66
CA THR A 158 -18.32 0.27 -18.64
C THR A 158 -19.36 -0.59 -19.37
N HIS A 159 -19.00 -1.81 -19.78
CA HIS A 159 -19.97 -2.72 -20.39
C HIS A 159 -21.08 -3.16 -19.42
N CYS A 160 -20.76 -3.33 -18.13
CA CYS A 160 -21.76 -3.63 -17.11
C CYS A 160 -22.70 -2.43 -16.90
N GLU A 161 -22.18 -1.20 -16.89
CA GLU A 161 -22.99 0.03 -16.77
C GLU A 161 -23.97 0.17 -17.94
N GLU A 162 -23.51 -0.08 -19.17
CA GLU A 162 -24.36 -0.07 -20.37
C GLU A 162 -25.49 -1.12 -20.32
N ARG A 163 -25.20 -2.30 -19.75
CA ARG A 163 -26.12 -3.44 -19.77
C ARG A 163 -27.07 -3.50 -18.58
N TYR A 164 -26.59 -3.16 -17.39
CA TYR A 164 -27.31 -3.34 -16.12
C TYR A 164 -27.69 -2.00 -15.46
N GLY A 165 -27.21 -0.88 -15.99
CA GLY A 165 -27.46 0.47 -15.47
C GLY A 165 -26.37 0.91 -14.48
N VAL A 166 -26.08 2.22 -14.52
CA VAL A 166 -25.03 2.86 -13.70
C VAL A 166 -25.30 2.67 -12.21
N ASP A 167 -26.51 2.95 -11.73
CA ASP A 167 -26.87 2.90 -10.31
C ASP A 167 -26.64 1.53 -9.67
N GLU A 168 -26.89 0.44 -10.39
CA GLU A 168 -26.73 -0.92 -9.86
C GLU A 168 -25.26 -1.35 -9.83
N VAL A 169 -24.48 -0.96 -10.83
CA VAL A 169 -23.03 -1.18 -10.86
C VAL A 169 -22.33 -0.37 -9.76
N GLU A 170 -22.71 0.90 -9.58
CA GLU A 170 -22.15 1.78 -8.55
C GLU A 170 -22.44 1.26 -7.14
N LYS A 171 -23.68 0.85 -6.81
CA LYS A 171 -24.01 0.26 -5.50
C LYS A 171 -23.18 -0.98 -5.17
N LEU A 172 -22.86 -1.78 -6.19
CA LEU A 172 -22.02 -2.95 -6.05
C LEU A 172 -20.56 -2.54 -5.83
N LEU A 173 -20.03 -1.65 -6.66
CA LEU A 173 -18.67 -1.11 -6.53
C LEU A 173 -18.46 -0.46 -5.16
N ASP A 174 -19.40 0.33 -4.67
CA ASP A 174 -19.40 0.91 -3.32
C ASP A 174 -19.15 -0.15 -2.25
N SER A 175 -19.85 -1.28 -2.38
CA SER A 175 -19.78 -2.38 -1.41
C SER A 175 -18.46 -3.12 -1.50
N CYS A 176 -17.93 -3.27 -2.71
CA CYS A 176 -16.61 -3.83 -2.93
C CYS A 176 -15.50 -2.91 -2.40
N HIS A 177 -15.59 -1.59 -2.64
CA HIS A 177 -14.64 -0.59 -2.16
C HIS A 177 -14.65 -0.45 -0.63
N ALA A 178 -15.82 -0.52 -0.01
CA ALA A 178 -15.94 -0.53 1.46
C ALA A 178 -15.22 -1.74 2.10
N LEU A 179 -15.11 -2.86 1.38
CA LEU A 179 -14.47 -4.09 1.82
C LEU A 179 -13.12 -4.37 1.14
N MET A 180 -12.56 -3.37 0.44
CA MET A 180 -11.36 -3.51 -0.41
C MET A 180 -10.17 -4.09 0.36
N ASN A 181 -9.97 -3.63 1.60
CA ASN A 181 -8.91 -4.10 2.50
C ASN A 181 -9.09 -5.58 2.90
N TYR A 182 -10.32 -6.08 2.96
CA TYR A 182 -10.66 -7.47 3.22
C TYR A 182 -10.72 -8.33 1.94
N GLY A 183 -10.20 -7.83 0.82
CA GLY A 183 -10.06 -8.57 -0.44
C GLY A 183 -8.72 -9.27 -0.62
N VAL A 184 -7.74 -9.02 0.25
CA VAL A 184 -6.40 -9.56 0.06
C VAL A 184 -6.27 -10.92 0.73
N ASP A 185 -5.80 -11.93 -0.02
CA ASP A 185 -5.37 -13.19 0.59
C ASP A 185 -3.98 -12.98 1.18
N ARG A 186 -3.86 -12.93 2.51
CA ARG A 186 -2.60 -12.65 3.20
C ARG A 186 -1.61 -13.82 3.17
N TYR A 187 -2.07 -15.02 2.83
CA TYR A 187 -1.31 -16.26 2.96
C TYR A 187 -0.97 -16.90 1.61
N LYS A 188 -1.80 -16.67 0.56
CA LYS A 188 -1.58 -17.24 -0.77
C LYS A 188 -1.05 -16.22 -1.76
N ARG A 189 0.07 -16.57 -2.37
CA ARG A 189 0.70 -15.77 -3.42
C ARG A 189 -0.14 -15.82 -4.70
N PRO A 190 -0.38 -14.68 -5.37
CA PRO A 190 -1.08 -14.65 -6.64
C PRO A 190 -0.27 -15.37 -7.73
N GLN A 191 -0.94 -16.12 -8.60
CA GLN A 191 -0.30 -16.70 -9.79
C GLN A 191 -0.18 -15.64 -10.88
N LYS A 192 0.98 -15.59 -11.55
CA LYS A 192 1.18 -14.77 -12.76
C LYS A 192 0.42 -15.43 -13.90
N ILE A 193 -0.68 -14.82 -14.32
CA ILE A 193 -1.58 -15.35 -15.36
C ILE A 193 -1.70 -14.26 -16.43
N SER A 194 -1.52 -14.63 -17.69
CA SER A 194 -1.63 -13.70 -18.81
C SER A 194 -3.08 -13.21 -19.00
N LEU A 195 -3.27 -12.03 -19.61
CA LEU A 195 -4.61 -11.51 -19.90
C LEU A 195 -5.43 -12.45 -20.80
N GLN A 196 -4.78 -13.13 -21.74
CA GLN A 196 -5.45 -14.09 -22.62
C GLN A 196 -6.00 -15.29 -21.85
N GLU A 197 -5.19 -15.85 -20.94
CA GLU A 197 -5.64 -16.89 -20.03
C GLU A 197 -6.74 -16.40 -19.09
N GLU A 198 -6.65 -15.14 -18.64
CA GLU A 198 -7.65 -14.55 -17.76
C GLU A 198 -9.02 -14.44 -18.45
N LYS A 199 -9.06 -13.97 -19.70
CA LYS A 199 -10.28 -13.91 -20.53
C LYS A 199 -10.83 -15.31 -20.84
N ALA A 200 -9.96 -16.26 -21.19
CA ALA A 200 -10.38 -17.65 -21.43
C ALA A 200 -11.00 -18.27 -20.18
N ARG A 201 -10.38 -18.04 -19.01
CA ARG A 201 -10.92 -18.51 -17.73
C ARG A 201 -12.18 -17.76 -17.32
N GLN A 202 -12.37 -16.50 -17.71
CA GLN A 202 -13.61 -15.77 -17.46
C GLN A 202 -14.78 -16.43 -18.17
N LYS A 203 -14.62 -16.72 -19.46
CA LYS A 203 -15.64 -17.39 -20.26
C LYS A 203 -15.96 -18.78 -19.71
N SER A 204 -14.94 -19.57 -19.36
CA SER A 204 -15.17 -20.90 -18.77
C SER A 204 -15.81 -20.83 -17.38
N ARG A 205 -15.52 -19.80 -16.58
CA ARG A 205 -16.18 -19.56 -15.29
C ARG A 205 -17.64 -19.19 -15.47
N GLU A 206 -17.95 -18.34 -16.44
CA GLU A 206 -19.33 -17.97 -16.75
C GLU A 206 -20.14 -19.20 -17.19
N GLU A 207 -19.58 -20.01 -18.09
CA GLU A 207 -20.16 -21.29 -18.54
C GLU A 207 -20.34 -22.28 -17.36
N TYR A 208 -19.34 -22.39 -16.48
CA TYR A 208 -19.41 -23.25 -15.29
C TYR A 208 -20.47 -22.77 -14.28
N LEU A 209 -20.54 -21.47 -13.99
CA LEU A 209 -21.53 -20.91 -13.07
C LEU A 209 -22.95 -21.07 -13.63
N GLN A 210 -23.14 -20.83 -14.93
CA GLN A 210 -24.41 -21.11 -15.60
C GLN A 210 -24.78 -22.60 -15.49
N SER A 211 -23.81 -23.52 -15.51
CA SER A 211 -24.04 -24.96 -15.30
C SER A 211 -24.39 -25.33 -13.84
N GLN A 212 -23.79 -24.65 -12.86
CA GLN A 212 -23.96 -24.92 -11.41
C GLN A 212 -25.24 -24.33 -10.82
N VAL A 213 -25.81 -23.27 -11.42
CA VAL A 213 -27.12 -22.71 -11.03
C VAL A 213 -28.23 -23.78 -11.06
N ASN A 214 -28.04 -24.90 -11.76
CA ASN A 214 -28.98 -26.02 -11.79
C ASN A 214 -28.76 -27.14 -10.75
N MET A 215 -27.60 -27.24 -10.09
CA MET A 215 -27.24 -28.44 -9.28
C MET A 215 -27.20 -28.19 -7.76
N LEU A 216 -26.90 -26.98 -7.31
CA LEU A 216 -26.87 -26.65 -5.87
C LEU A 216 -28.27 -26.35 -5.27
N TRP A 217 -29.28 -26.12 -6.12
CA TRP A 217 -30.63 -25.73 -5.69
C TRP A 217 -31.74 -26.67 -6.14
N ARG A 218 -31.42 -27.75 -6.86
CA ARG A 218 -32.38 -28.80 -7.26
C ARG A 218 -31.97 -30.15 -6.71
N THR A 219 -32.10 -30.33 -5.39
CA THR A 219 -32.63 -31.51 -4.70
C THR A 219 -32.11 -31.57 -3.27
N LEU A 220 -32.91 -31.04 -2.34
CA LEU A 220 -33.05 -31.70 -1.05
C LEU A 220 -34.54 -32.03 -0.91
N PRO A 221 -34.95 -33.30 -1.11
CA PRO A 221 -36.27 -33.70 -0.67
C PRO A 221 -36.35 -33.45 0.84
N LYS A 222 -37.45 -32.86 1.32
CA LYS A 222 -37.82 -32.90 2.73
C LYS A 222 -37.94 -34.38 3.12
N ARG A 223 -36.89 -34.94 3.70
CA ARG A 223 -36.95 -36.22 4.39
C ARG A 223 -36.87 -35.92 5.88
N GLU A 224 -38.04 -35.90 6.50
CA GLU A 224 -38.17 -36.06 7.94
C GLU A 224 -37.62 -37.43 8.30
N GLU A 225 -36.34 -37.50 8.68
CA GLU A 225 -35.83 -38.59 9.50
C GLU A 225 -34.91 -38.00 10.57
N GLU A 226 -35.44 -37.98 11.79
CA GLU A 226 -34.66 -37.86 13.03
C GLU A 226 -33.57 -38.93 13.06
N LYS A 227 -32.32 -38.54 12.76
CA LYS A 227 -31.14 -39.35 13.07
C LYS A 227 -30.02 -38.44 13.57
N THR A 228 -29.87 -38.45 14.89
CA THR A 228 -28.65 -38.16 15.67
C THR A 228 -27.95 -36.83 15.42
N VAL A 229 -27.74 -36.06 16.51
CA VAL A 229 -26.88 -34.88 16.59
C VAL A 229 -25.42 -35.27 16.25
N ALA A 230 -25.14 -35.50 14.97
CA ALA A 230 -23.79 -35.40 14.45
C ALA A 230 -23.49 -33.90 14.41
N GLU A 231 -22.56 -33.47 15.25
CA GLU A 231 -22.06 -32.10 15.39
C GLU A 231 -22.21 -31.33 14.09
N ALA A 232 -23.06 -30.28 14.10
CA ALA A 232 -23.27 -29.44 12.94
C ALA A 232 -21.91 -28.86 12.52
N ARG A 233 -21.31 -29.45 11.48
CA ARG A 233 -20.01 -29.01 10.98
C ARG A 233 -20.17 -27.58 10.47
N ARG A 234 -19.50 -26.65 11.14
CA ARG A 234 -19.44 -25.23 10.80
C ARG A 234 -18.92 -25.06 9.37
N PHE A 235 -19.57 -24.19 8.61
CA PHE A 235 -19.09 -23.76 7.29
C PHE A 235 -18.78 -22.27 7.32
N PRO A 236 -17.59 -21.82 6.92
CA PRO A 236 -16.46 -22.63 6.46
C PRO A 236 -15.81 -23.43 7.61
N ALA A 237 -15.14 -24.54 7.26
CA ALA A 237 -14.44 -25.37 8.25
C ALA A 237 -13.36 -24.55 8.99
N GLU A 238 -12.62 -23.74 8.24
CA GLU A 238 -11.68 -22.75 8.73
C GLU A 238 -12.22 -21.33 8.50
N PRO A 239 -12.14 -20.44 9.49
CA PRO A 239 -12.55 -19.05 9.32
C PRO A 239 -11.83 -18.37 8.14
N GLN A 240 -12.51 -17.46 7.45
CA GLN A 240 -11.97 -16.80 6.26
C GLN A 240 -11.86 -15.29 6.47
N GLU A 241 -10.64 -14.74 6.42
CA GLU A 241 -10.40 -13.29 6.52
C GLU A 241 -10.71 -12.55 5.21
N ASN A 242 -10.56 -13.21 4.07
CA ASN A 242 -10.80 -12.62 2.76
C ASN A 242 -12.31 -12.62 2.44
N LEU A 243 -12.99 -11.59 2.94
CA LEU A 243 -14.43 -11.43 2.81
C LEU A 243 -14.86 -11.35 1.34
N LEU A 244 -14.16 -10.58 0.50
CA LEU A 244 -14.53 -10.45 -0.92
C LEU A 244 -14.36 -11.76 -1.68
N TYR A 245 -13.30 -12.52 -1.43
CA TYR A 245 -13.13 -13.86 -2.01
C TYR A 245 -14.21 -14.82 -1.54
N PHE A 246 -14.54 -14.79 -0.24
CA PHE A 246 -15.61 -15.63 0.30
C PHE A 246 -16.95 -15.33 -0.38
N MET A 247 -17.29 -14.04 -0.56
CA MET A 247 -18.49 -13.62 -1.28
C MET A 247 -18.45 -14.05 -2.75
N GLU A 248 -17.33 -13.82 -3.46
CA GLU A 248 -17.15 -14.21 -4.88
C GLU A 248 -17.50 -15.68 -5.12
N LYS A 249 -17.15 -16.56 -4.17
CA LYS A 249 -17.36 -18.01 -4.29
C LYS A 249 -18.71 -18.47 -3.75
N ASN A 250 -19.10 -17.98 -2.58
CA ASN A 250 -20.18 -18.57 -1.79
C ASN A 250 -21.46 -17.74 -1.73
N ALA A 251 -21.44 -16.47 -2.16
CA ALA A 251 -22.63 -15.63 -2.11
C ALA A 251 -23.76 -16.24 -2.97
N PRO A 252 -24.95 -16.52 -2.40
CA PRO A 252 -25.97 -17.27 -3.09
C PRO A 252 -26.64 -16.51 -4.24
N LEU A 253 -26.76 -15.19 -4.10
CA LEU A 253 -27.55 -14.34 -4.99
C LEU A 253 -26.71 -13.54 -5.99
N LEU A 254 -25.37 -13.62 -5.92
CA LEU A 254 -24.52 -12.88 -6.85
C LEU A 254 -24.53 -13.50 -8.26
N GLU A 255 -24.93 -12.67 -9.23
CA GLU A 255 -24.88 -12.97 -10.65
C GLU A 255 -23.42 -13.04 -11.17
N PRO A 256 -23.18 -13.69 -12.33
CA PRO A 256 -21.83 -13.84 -12.88
C PRO A 256 -21.08 -12.51 -13.05
N TRP A 257 -21.77 -11.45 -13.50
CA TRP A 257 -21.15 -10.14 -13.70
C TRP A 257 -20.77 -9.46 -12.38
N GLN A 258 -21.61 -9.60 -11.35
CA GLN A 258 -21.35 -9.06 -10.02
C GLN A 258 -20.10 -9.71 -9.40
N ARG A 259 -19.98 -11.03 -9.54
CA ARG A 259 -18.80 -11.79 -9.07
C ARG A 259 -17.51 -11.33 -9.76
N GLU A 260 -17.57 -11.01 -11.04
CA GLU A 260 -16.39 -10.51 -11.76
C GLU A 260 -16.00 -9.10 -11.28
N ILE A 261 -16.95 -8.22 -10.96
CA ILE A 261 -16.66 -6.91 -10.33
C ILE A 261 -15.97 -7.11 -8.96
N LEU A 262 -16.48 -8.01 -8.11
CA LEU A 262 -15.82 -8.35 -6.84
C LEU A 262 -14.38 -8.81 -7.07
N ARG A 263 -14.16 -9.68 -8.06
CA ARG A 263 -12.84 -10.18 -8.45
C ARG A 263 -11.92 -9.04 -8.94
N ILE A 264 -12.43 -8.10 -9.72
CA ILE A 264 -11.69 -6.93 -10.22
C ILE A 264 -11.18 -6.10 -9.05
N VAL A 265 -12.08 -5.68 -8.16
CA VAL A 265 -11.71 -4.89 -6.98
C VAL A 265 -10.70 -5.66 -6.13
N ARG A 266 -10.93 -6.96 -5.93
CA ARG A 266 -10.03 -7.84 -5.17
C ARG A 266 -8.62 -7.91 -5.77
N LYS A 267 -8.49 -8.09 -7.08
CA LYS A 267 -7.20 -8.17 -7.77
C LYS A 267 -6.44 -6.85 -7.73
N VAL A 268 -7.14 -5.72 -7.94
CA VAL A 268 -6.55 -4.38 -7.80
C VAL A 268 -6.03 -4.17 -6.38
N SER A 269 -6.83 -4.51 -5.36
CA SER A 269 -6.44 -4.41 -3.95
C SER A 269 -5.20 -5.26 -3.62
N GLN A 270 -5.16 -6.48 -4.15
CA GLN A 270 -4.05 -7.41 -3.94
C GLN A 270 -2.76 -6.92 -4.60
N TYR A 271 -2.85 -6.31 -5.78
CA TYR A 271 -1.70 -5.75 -6.48
C TYR A 271 -1.03 -4.61 -5.69
N PHE A 272 -1.84 -3.76 -5.05
CA PHE A 272 -1.34 -2.64 -4.25
C PHE A 272 -1.01 -2.97 -2.80
N TYR A 273 -1.28 -4.20 -2.37
CA TYR A 273 -1.03 -4.64 -1.00
C TYR A 273 0.43 -4.48 -0.54
N PRO A 274 1.47 -4.74 -1.37
CA PRO A 274 2.85 -4.51 -0.99
C PRO A 274 3.16 -3.06 -0.60
N GLN A 275 2.62 -2.08 -1.34
CA GLN A 275 2.89 -0.65 -1.08
C GLN A 275 2.49 -0.22 0.32
N LYS A 276 1.40 -0.77 0.86
CA LYS A 276 0.94 -0.50 2.24
C LYS A 276 1.89 -1.05 3.31
N GLN A 277 2.69 -2.07 3.00
CA GLN A 277 3.62 -2.71 3.94
C GLN A 277 5.05 -2.18 3.84
N THR A 278 5.32 -1.35 2.84
CA THR A 278 6.67 -0.87 2.52
C THR A 278 6.69 0.64 2.31
N GLN A 279 5.76 1.39 2.91
CA GLN A 279 5.66 2.82 2.69
C GLN A 279 6.92 3.54 3.20
N VAL A 280 7.35 3.25 4.43
CA VAL A 280 8.56 3.88 5.01
C VAL A 280 9.79 3.52 4.19
N MET A 281 9.94 2.25 3.82
CA MET A 281 11.07 1.80 3.02
C MET A 281 11.06 2.35 1.60
N ASN A 282 9.91 2.36 0.92
CA ASN A 282 9.80 2.83 -0.45
C ASN A 282 10.09 4.32 -0.55
N GLU A 283 9.42 5.14 0.26
CA GLU A 283 9.64 6.58 0.31
C GLU A 283 11.07 6.91 0.79
N GLY A 284 11.55 6.20 1.81
CA GLY A 284 12.91 6.34 2.32
C GLY A 284 13.99 6.00 1.28
N TRP A 285 13.79 4.93 0.52
CA TRP A 285 14.73 4.47 -0.50
C TRP A 285 14.81 5.47 -1.67
N ALA A 286 13.65 5.92 -2.16
CA ALA A 286 13.60 6.95 -3.19
C ALA A 286 14.19 8.27 -2.71
N THR A 287 13.94 8.65 -1.46
CA THR A 287 14.51 9.84 -0.81
C THR A 287 16.00 9.71 -0.52
N PHE A 288 16.50 8.51 -0.32
CA PHE A 288 17.94 8.28 -0.18
C PHE A 288 18.65 8.42 -1.53
N TRP A 289 18.08 7.86 -2.60
CA TRP A 289 18.71 7.87 -3.91
C TRP A 289 18.62 9.19 -4.64
N HIS A 290 17.49 9.90 -4.61
CA HIS A 290 17.44 11.24 -5.24
C HIS A 290 18.44 12.20 -4.57
N TYR A 291 18.66 12.07 -3.25
CA TYR A 291 19.60 12.87 -2.49
C TYR A 291 21.03 12.47 -2.85
N THR A 292 21.34 11.18 -2.83
CA THR A 292 22.68 10.67 -3.13
C THR A 292 23.09 10.95 -4.57
N ILE A 293 22.20 10.72 -5.55
CA ILE A 293 22.50 10.91 -6.98
C ILE A 293 22.70 12.39 -7.29
N LEU A 294 21.82 13.28 -6.82
CA LEU A 294 21.96 14.71 -7.12
C LEU A 294 23.17 15.35 -6.43
N ASN A 295 23.49 14.95 -5.19
CA ASN A 295 24.75 15.37 -4.56
C ASN A 295 25.97 14.82 -5.30
N HIS A 296 25.93 13.58 -5.81
CA HIS A 296 27.02 13.03 -6.63
C HIS A 296 27.26 13.87 -7.90
N LEU A 297 26.19 14.25 -8.61
CA LEU A 297 26.31 15.12 -9.78
C LEU A 297 26.91 16.49 -9.40
N TYR A 298 26.60 17.01 -8.22
CA TYR A 298 27.20 18.24 -7.72
C TYR A 298 28.70 18.06 -7.41
N ASP A 299 29.08 16.97 -6.75
CA ASP A 299 30.47 16.63 -6.41
C ASP A 299 31.34 16.45 -7.68
N GLU A 300 30.75 15.98 -8.78
CA GLU A 300 31.40 15.90 -10.10
C GLU A 300 31.42 17.24 -10.86
N GLY A 301 30.73 18.27 -10.37
CA GLY A 301 30.62 19.59 -11.00
C GLY A 301 29.61 19.67 -12.16
N LYS A 302 28.78 18.63 -12.34
CA LYS A 302 27.75 18.56 -13.39
C LYS A 302 26.62 19.54 -13.17
N VAL A 303 26.26 19.80 -11.91
CA VAL A 303 25.24 20.79 -11.52
C VAL A 303 25.85 21.90 -10.66
N THR A 304 25.13 23.01 -10.47
CA THR A 304 25.62 24.23 -9.82
C THR A 304 25.12 24.37 -8.38
N GLU A 305 25.64 25.34 -7.65
CA GLU A 305 25.09 25.73 -6.34
C GLU A 305 23.64 26.21 -6.45
N ARG A 306 23.26 26.86 -7.56
CA ARG A 306 21.89 27.31 -7.81
C ARG A 306 20.93 26.12 -7.85
N PHE A 307 21.28 25.10 -8.63
CA PHE A 307 20.53 23.85 -8.69
C PHE A 307 20.40 23.23 -7.29
N MET A 308 21.50 23.17 -6.55
CA MET A 308 21.51 22.56 -5.22
C MET A 308 20.66 23.31 -4.20
N LEU A 309 20.60 24.64 -4.24
CA LEU A 309 19.76 25.43 -3.33
C LEU A 309 18.27 25.15 -3.53
N GLU A 310 17.83 25.05 -4.79
CA GLU A 310 16.45 24.69 -5.13
C GLU A 310 16.14 23.24 -4.75
N PHE A 311 17.04 22.31 -5.10
CA PHE A 311 16.93 20.90 -4.71
C PHE A 311 16.80 20.72 -3.20
N LEU A 312 17.68 21.36 -2.42
CA LEU A 312 17.68 21.25 -0.95
C LEU A 312 16.42 21.86 -0.34
N HIS A 313 15.88 22.94 -0.91
CA HIS A 313 14.61 23.49 -0.47
C HIS A 313 13.47 22.47 -0.65
N SER A 314 13.35 21.86 -1.83
CA SER A 314 12.33 20.84 -2.08
C SER A 314 12.53 19.59 -1.22
N HIS A 315 13.76 19.08 -1.12
CA HIS A 315 14.07 17.90 -0.31
C HIS A 315 13.73 18.13 1.17
N THR A 316 14.16 19.26 1.75
CA THR A 316 13.90 19.56 3.17
C THR A 316 12.42 19.71 3.50
N ASN A 317 11.61 20.24 2.57
CA ASN A 317 10.16 20.30 2.73
C ASN A 317 9.53 18.90 2.78
N VAL A 318 9.99 17.96 1.94
CA VAL A 318 9.46 16.59 1.89
C VAL A 318 9.84 15.78 3.13
N VAL A 319 11.08 15.92 3.62
CA VAL A 319 11.54 15.18 4.81
C VAL A 319 11.24 15.88 6.13
N PHE A 320 10.48 16.98 6.11
CA PHE A 320 10.10 17.68 7.32
C PHE A 320 9.18 16.82 8.19
N GLN A 321 9.58 16.57 9.43
CA GLN A 321 8.75 15.92 10.45
C GLN A 321 8.21 16.99 11.43
N PRO A 322 6.90 17.29 11.41
CA PRO A 322 6.31 18.13 12.44
C PRO A 322 6.50 17.50 13.83
N PRO A 323 6.75 18.31 14.88
CA PRO A 323 6.79 17.80 16.25
C PRO A 323 5.39 17.34 16.69
N TYR A 324 5.32 16.44 17.67
CA TYR A 324 4.06 15.82 18.13
C TYR A 324 3.01 16.83 18.64
N ASN A 325 3.44 18.02 19.07
CA ASN A 325 2.59 19.09 19.57
C ASN A 325 2.19 20.12 18.50
N SER A 326 2.55 19.88 17.23
CA SER A 326 2.13 20.70 16.11
C SER A 326 0.67 20.38 15.73
N PRO A 327 -0.16 21.38 15.40
CA PRO A 327 -1.50 21.13 14.85
C PRO A 327 -1.46 20.41 13.50
N TRP A 328 -0.32 20.41 12.82
CA TRP A 328 -0.09 19.74 11.53
C TRP A 328 0.51 18.33 11.69
N TYR A 329 0.66 17.83 12.92
CA TYR A 329 1.15 16.47 13.14
C TYR A 329 0.08 15.45 12.74
N SER A 330 0.40 14.62 11.75
CA SER A 330 -0.48 13.55 11.25
C SER A 330 0.16 12.16 11.34
N GLY A 331 1.08 11.98 12.28
CA GLY A 331 1.89 10.77 12.42
C GLY A 331 3.35 10.97 12.01
N ILE A 332 4.08 9.86 11.89
CA ILE A 332 5.48 9.86 11.48
C ILE A 332 5.53 9.93 9.95
N ASN A 333 6.22 10.96 9.44
CA ASN A 333 6.47 11.16 8.02
C ASN A 333 7.36 10.00 7.50
N PRO A 334 6.85 9.17 6.57
CA PRO A 334 7.60 8.02 6.05
C PRO A 334 8.87 8.44 5.30
N TYR A 335 8.85 9.58 4.61
CA TYR A 335 10.03 10.14 3.93
C TYR A 335 11.12 10.47 4.94
N ALA A 336 10.76 11.15 6.03
CA ALA A 336 11.70 11.54 7.08
C ALA A 336 12.33 10.33 7.77
N LEU A 337 11.49 9.38 8.24
CA LEU A 337 11.97 8.20 8.96
C LEU A 337 12.79 7.29 8.05
N GLY A 338 12.27 6.97 6.86
CA GLY A 338 12.93 6.07 5.92
C GLY A 338 14.27 6.62 5.44
N PHE A 339 14.33 7.92 5.09
CA PHE A 339 15.58 8.58 4.72
C PHE A 339 16.60 8.57 5.86
N ALA A 340 16.18 8.93 7.08
CA ALA A 340 17.06 8.93 8.24
C ALA A 340 17.62 7.53 8.53
N MET A 341 16.80 6.48 8.43
CA MET A 341 17.23 5.10 8.62
C MET A 341 18.24 4.65 7.56
N PHE A 342 17.99 4.89 6.26
CA PHE A 342 18.96 4.52 5.22
C PHE A 342 20.26 5.32 5.31
N GLN A 343 20.17 6.61 5.62
CA GLN A 343 21.35 7.46 5.85
C GLN A 343 22.16 6.95 7.05
N ASP A 344 21.48 6.49 8.11
CA ASP A 344 22.14 5.96 9.30
C ASP A 344 22.77 4.58 9.06
N ILE A 345 22.13 3.69 8.28
CA ILE A 345 22.76 2.43 7.84
C ILE A 345 24.07 2.72 7.11
N LYS A 346 24.06 3.66 6.15
CA LYS A 346 25.28 4.07 5.45
C LYS A 346 26.35 4.58 6.42
N ARG A 347 25.97 5.44 7.38
CA ARG A 347 26.88 5.95 8.42
C ARG A 347 27.45 4.83 9.29
N ILE A 348 26.65 3.88 9.75
CA ILE A 348 27.07 2.74 10.57
C ILE A 348 28.11 1.90 9.84
N CYS A 349 27.89 1.64 8.54
CA CYS A 349 28.84 0.91 7.71
C CYS A 349 30.16 1.68 7.52
N GLN A 350 30.12 3.00 7.30
CA GLN A 350 31.32 3.80 6.98
C GLN A 350 32.10 4.31 8.20
N SER A 351 31.42 4.63 9.29
CA SER A 351 31.99 5.28 10.48
C SER A 351 31.22 4.88 11.75
N PRO A 352 31.32 3.60 12.17
CA PRO A 352 30.58 3.09 13.33
C PRO A 352 31.12 3.66 14.64
N THR A 353 30.21 4.06 15.53
CA THR A 353 30.49 4.33 16.94
C THR A 353 30.46 3.03 17.77
N ASP A 354 30.86 3.08 19.04
CA ASP A 354 30.79 1.91 19.91
C ASP A 354 29.36 1.47 20.22
N GLU A 355 28.41 2.41 20.25
CA GLU A 355 26.98 2.11 20.34
C GLU A 355 26.50 1.36 19.09
N ASP A 356 26.94 1.77 17.90
CA ASP A 356 26.58 1.09 16.65
C ASP A 356 27.14 -0.34 16.60
N LYS A 357 28.37 -0.56 17.08
CA LYS A 357 28.96 -1.91 17.15
C LYS A 357 28.19 -2.82 18.11
N TYR A 358 27.63 -2.26 19.17
CA TYR A 358 26.80 -3.02 20.12
C TYR A 358 25.44 -3.39 19.53
N TRP A 359 24.76 -2.44 18.88
CA TRP A 359 23.42 -2.64 18.33
C TRP A 359 23.40 -3.36 16.97
N PHE A 360 24.46 -3.19 16.17
CA PHE A 360 24.55 -3.65 14.79
C PHE A 360 25.90 -4.31 14.48
N PRO A 361 26.31 -5.36 15.22
CA PRO A 361 27.62 -5.98 15.06
C PRO A 361 27.86 -6.52 13.64
N ASP A 362 26.80 -6.93 12.94
CA ASP A 362 26.89 -7.55 11.62
C ASP A 362 27.13 -6.56 10.47
N ILE A 363 26.76 -5.27 10.65
CA ILE A 363 26.87 -4.24 9.60
C ILE A 363 27.83 -3.10 9.96
N ALA A 364 28.25 -2.98 11.22
CA ALA A 364 29.21 -1.97 11.63
C ALA A 364 30.56 -2.21 10.90
N GLY A 365 30.96 -1.29 10.03
CA GLY A 365 32.17 -1.43 9.21
C GLY A 365 32.03 -2.31 7.96
N SER A 366 30.82 -2.75 7.59
CA SER A 366 30.58 -3.52 6.36
C SER A 366 30.53 -2.64 5.10
N ASP A 367 30.37 -3.25 3.93
CA ASP A 367 30.06 -2.50 2.71
C ASP A 367 28.65 -1.90 2.79
N TRP A 368 28.59 -0.56 2.80
CA TRP A 368 27.33 0.16 2.97
C TRP A 368 26.35 -0.08 1.81
N LEU A 369 26.85 -0.24 0.59
CA LEU A 369 26.01 -0.37 -0.59
C LEU A 369 25.34 -1.74 -0.62
N GLU A 370 26.10 -2.81 -0.38
CA GLU A 370 25.56 -4.17 -0.28
C GLU A 370 24.58 -4.27 0.90
N THR A 371 24.87 -3.63 2.03
CA THR A 371 23.98 -3.61 3.20
C THR A 371 22.66 -2.90 2.91
N LEU A 372 22.69 -1.76 2.22
CA LEU A 372 21.49 -1.04 1.79
C LEU A 372 20.63 -1.87 0.82
N HIS A 373 21.26 -2.50 -0.18
CA HIS A 373 20.56 -3.37 -1.12
C HIS A 373 19.95 -4.59 -0.44
N PHE A 374 20.65 -5.20 0.52
CA PHE A 374 20.11 -6.29 1.34
C PHE A 374 18.88 -5.84 2.13
N ALA A 375 18.99 -4.72 2.85
CA ALA A 375 17.87 -4.16 3.62
C ALA A 375 16.65 -3.89 2.72
N MET A 376 16.85 -3.26 1.56
CA MET A 376 15.77 -2.97 0.60
C MET A 376 15.15 -4.23 0.00
N ARG A 377 15.95 -5.25 -0.34
CA ARG A 377 15.46 -6.44 -1.04
C ARG A 377 14.66 -7.38 -0.15
N ASP A 378 15.07 -7.54 1.11
CA ASP A 378 14.63 -8.67 1.94
C ASP A 378 13.70 -8.28 3.11
N PHE A 379 13.46 -6.99 3.31
CA PHE A 379 12.63 -6.49 4.42
C PHE A 379 11.40 -5.71 3.95
N LYS A 380 10.41 -5.65 4.84
CA LYS A 380 9.24 -4.76 4.83
C LYS A 380 9.30 -3.80 6.02
N ASP A 381 8.46 -2.76 6.07
CA ASP A 381 8.56 -1.67 7.06
C ASP A 381 8.70 -2.16 8.51
N GLU A 382 7.78 -3.03 8.97
CA GLU A 382 7.82 -3.64 10.30
C GLU A 382 9.19 -4.24 10.62
N SER A 383 9.68 -5.11 9.73
CA SER A 383 10.94 -5.83 9.91
C SER A 383 12.15 -4.91 9.74
N PHE A 384 12.10 -3.94 8.84
CA PHE A 384 13.15 -2.97 8.61
C PHE A 384 13.36 -2.09 9.85
N ILE A 385 12.27 -1.59 10.43
CA ILE A 385 12.30 -0.87 11.71
C ILE A 385 12.81 -1.78 12.83
N SER A 386 12.30 -3.01 12.91
CA SER A 386 12.73 -3.96 13.95
C SER A 386 14.20 -4.36 13.85
N GLN A 387 14.83 -4.26 12.69
CA GLN A 387 16.21 -4.73 12.45
C GLN A 387 17.23 -3.59 12.28
N PHE A 388 16.83 -2.41 11.80
CA PHE A 388 17.75 -1.33 11.43
C PHE A 388 17.50 0.01 12.14
N LEU A 389 16.43 0.17 12.92
CA LEU A 389 16.23 1.42 13.66
C LEU A 389 17.27 1.57 14.78
N SER A 390 18.14 2.57 14.67
CA SER A 390 19.22 2.80 15.64
C SER A 390 18.81 3.69 16.81
N PRO A 391 19.49 3.56 17.97
CA PRO A 391 19.40 4.51 19.07
C PRO A 391 19.61 5.96 18.65
N LYS A 392 20.55 6.22 17.73
CA LYS A 392 20.80 7.55 17.19
C LYS A 392 19.56 8.14 16.53
N VAL A 393 18.94 7.41 15.59
CA VAL A 393 17.72 7.87 14.91
C VAL A 393 16.59 8.07 15.92
N MET A 394 16.43 7.17 16.89
CA MET A 394 15.42 7.32 17.95
C MET A 394 15.61 8.60 18.78
N ARG A 395 16.86 8.99 19.07
CA ARG A 395 17.19 10.25 19.75
C ARG A 395 16.96 11.47 18.87
N ASP A 396 17.37 11.42 17.60
CA ASP A 396 17.23 12.53 16.67
C ASP A 396 15.74 12.89 16.47
N PHE A 397 14.87 11.88 16.38
CA PHE A 397 13.42 12.04 16.31
C PHE A 397 12.75 12.28 17.66
N ARG A 398 13.49 12.11 18.76
CA ARG A 398 12.99 12.21 20.14
C ARG A 398 11.79 11.29 20.40
N PHE A 399 11.87 10.04 19.93
CA PHE A 399 10.76 9.11 20.08
C PHE A 399 10.45 8.81 21.56
N PHE A 400 9.18 8.56 21.80
CA PHE A 400 8.61 8.07 23.04
C PHE A 400 7.35 7.29 22.72
N THR A 401 6.94 6.41 23.62
CA THR A 401 5.71 5.61 23.48
C THR A 401 4.64 6.18 24.40
N VAL A 402 3.40 6.14 23.92
CA VAL A 402 2.21 6.47 24.72
C VAL A 402 1.40 5.19 24.87
N LEU A 403 1.15 4.81 26.12
CA LEU A 403 0.26 3.72 26.48
C LEU A 403 -1.09 4.30 26.88
N ASP A 404 -2.12 3.91 26.14
CA ASP A 404 -3.53 4.18 26.43
C ASP A 404 -4.18 2.85 26.84
N ASP A 405 -4.41 2.67 28.14
CA ASP A 405 -5.05 1.49 28.72
C ASP A 405 -6.43 1.88 29.22
N ASP A 406 -7.47 1.21 28.70
CA ASP A 406 -8.88 1.42 29.03
C ASP A 406 -9.21 1.23 30.52
N ARG A 407 -8.32 0.59 31.28
CA ARG A 407 -8.42 0.43 32.74
C ARG A 407 -7.96 1.65 33.53
N HIS A 408 -7.25 2.57 32.89
CA HIS A 408 -6.68 3.76 33.50
C HIS A 408 -7.31 5.01 32.89
N ASN A 409 -7.40 6.09 33.69
CA ASN A 409 -7.93 7.39 33.25
C ASN A 409 -6.83 8.39 32.87
N TYR A 410 -5.60 7.90 32.70
CA TYR A 410 -4.43 8.68 32.32
C TYR A 410 -3.69 7.97 31.19
N LEU A 411 -2.97 8.74 30.40
CA LEU A 411 -2.00 8.22 29.43
C LEU A 411 -0.64 8.09 30.10
N GLU A 412 0.04 6.97 29.86
CA GLU A 412 1.37 6.70 30.40
C GLU A 412 2.43 6.84 29.31
N ILE A 413 3.55 7.49 29.62
CA ILE A 413 4.74 7.46 28.77
C ILE A 413 5.57 6.24 29.19
N SER A 414 5.43 5.13 28.46
CA SER A 414 6.04 3.85 28.88
C SER A 414 7.55 3.78 28.59
N ALA A 415 8.01 4.39 27.50
CA ALA A 415 9.41 4.43 27.10
C ALA A 415 9.77 5.75 26.43
N ILE A 416 11.02 6.17 26.61
CA ILE A 416 11.63 7.35 25.99
C ILE A 416 12.94 6.96 25.31
N HIS A 417 13.49 7.85 24.49
CA HIS A 417 14.70 7.63 23.68
C HIS A 417 16.01 7.59 24.51
N ASN A 418 16.06 6.70 25.50
CA ASN A 418 17.21 6.37 26.34
C ASN A 418 17.55 4.87 26.27
N GLU A 419 18.64 4.45 26.91
CA GLU A 419 19.18 3.07 26.83
C GLU A 419 18.15 2.00 27.22
N GLU A 420 17.36 2.27 28.26
CA GLU A 420 16.33 1.35 28.75
C GLU A 420 15.12 1.29 27.79
N GLY A 421 14.75 2.41 27.16
CA GLY A 421 13.58 2.53 26.31
C GLY A 421 13.78 2.18 24.84
N TYR A 422 15.01 2.16 24.31
CA TYR A 422 15.26 1.92 22.87
C TYR A 422 14.65 0.63 22.34
N ARG A 423 14.74 -0.47 23.11
CA ARG A 423 14.16 -1.76 22.68
C ARG A 423 12.64 -1.69 22.60
N GLU A 424 12.00 -1.06 23.58
CA GLU A 424 10.55 -0.90 23.61
C GLU A 424 10.06 0.03 22.48
N ILE A 425 10.70 1.19 22.31
CA ILE A 425 10.37 2.12 21.21
C ILE A 425 10.45 1.41 19.87
N ARG A 426 11.56 0.70 19.61
CA ARG A 426 11.76 -0.03 18.35
C ARG A 426 10.70 -1.12 18.15
N SER A 427 10.34 -1.86 19.20
CA SER A 427 9.30 -2.89 19.15
C SER A 427 7.91 -2.28 18.90
N LYS A 428 7.54 -1.21 19.61
CA LYS A 428 6.25 -0.53 19.46
C LYS A 428 6.11 0.14 18.10
N LEU A 429 7.15 0.83 17.63
CA LEU A 429 7.16 1.45 16.30
C LEU A 429 7.05 0.39 15.20
N SER A 430 7.83 -0.69 15.29
CA SER A 430 7.71 -1.83 14.37
C SER A 430 6.28 -2.39 14.34
N SER A 431 5.65 -2.54 15.51
CA SER A 431 4.27 -3.02 15.64
C SER A 431 3.21 -2.09 15.04
N GLN A 432 3.47 -0.77 14.98
CA GLN A 432 2.58 0.20 14.32
C GLN A 432 2.57 0.04 12.80
N TYR A 433 3.68 -0.43 12.20
CA TYR A 433 3.77 -0.73 10.77
C TYR A 433 3.41 -2.17 10.42
N ASN A 434 3.00 -2.98 11.41
CA ASN A 434 2.44 -4.29 11.14
C ASN A 434 0.97 -4.14 10.71
N LEU A 435 0.71 -4.40 9.42
CA LEU A 435 -0.62 -4.25 8.81
C LEU A 435 -1.70 -5.10 9.51
N SER A 436 -1.34 -6.26 10.06
CA SER A 436 -2.27 -7.12 10.81
C SER A 436 -2.77 -6.48 12.10
N ASN A 437 -2.05 -5.49 12.65
CA ASN A 437 -2.47 -4.72 13.81
C ASN A 437 -3.34 -3.51 13.43
N LEU A 438 -3.18 -2.99 12.20
CA LEU A 438 -3.91 -1.82 11.69
C LEU A 438 -5.30 -2.20 11.16
N GLU A 439 -5.42 -3.38 10.54
CA GLU A 439 -6.68 -3.86 9.99
C GLU A 439 -7.42 -4.73 11.02
N PRO A 440 -8.66 -4.39 11.43
CA PRO A 440 -9.41 -5.19 12.39
C PRO A 440 -9.57 -6.63 11.91
N ASN A 441 -9.23 -7.60 12.77
CA ASN A 441 -9.34 -9.02 12.46
C ASN A 441 -10.81 -9.45 12.45
N ILE A 442 -11.43 -9.41 11.27
CA ILE A 442 -12.82 -9.82 11.02
C ILE A 442 -12.80 -11.02 10.07
N GLN A 443 -13.44 -12.10 10.48
CA GLN A 443 -13.43 -13.36 9.74
C GLN A 443 -14.85 -13.87 9.51
N VAL A 444 -15.10 -14.50 8.37
CA VAL A 444 -16.29 -15.33 8.19
C VAL A 444 -16.17 -16.55 9.09
N TRP A 445 -17.03 -16.63 10.10
CA TRP A 445 -17.01 -17.70 11.07
C TRP A 445 -18.00 -18.82 10.73
N ASN A 446 -19.24 -18.46 10.37
CA ASN A 446 -20.28 -19.42 10.07
C ASN A 446 -21.24 -18.92 8.99
N VAL A 447 -21.81 -19.85 8.23
CA VAL A 447 -22.96 -19.65 7.35
C VAL A 447 -24.01 -20.69 7.69
N ASP A 448 -25.24 -20.25 7.93
CA ASP A 448 -26.36 -21.15 8.17
C ASP A 448 -26.86 -21.80 6.86
N LEU A 449 -26.20 -22.87 6.42
CA LEU A 449 -26.57 -23.60 5.21
C LEU A 449 -27.93 -24.31 5.29
N ARG A 450 -28.50 -24.50 6.50
CA ARG A 450 -29.71 -25.31 6.70
C ARG A 450 -30.95 -24.47 7.04
N GLY A 451 -30.77 -23.30 7.64
CA GLY A 451 -31.84 -22.38 7.98
C GLY A 451 -31.92 -21.18 7.04
N ASP A 452 -31.67 -19.99 7.58
CA ASP A 452 -31.96 -18.70 6.92
C ASP A 452 -30.82 -18.19 6.02
N ARG A 453 -29.72 -18.95 5.90
CA ARG A 453 -28.51 -18.57 5.18
C ARG A 453 -27.82 -17.35 5.76
N SER A 454 -28.04 -17.04 7.05
CA SER A 454 -27.35 -15.96 7.72
C SER A 454 -25.83 -16.18 7.76
N LEU A 455 -25.09 -15.08 7.67
CA LEU A 455 -23.63 -15.02 7.73
C LEU A 455 -23.21 -14.49 9.11
N THR A 456 -22.38 -15.25 9.82
CA THR A 456 -21.75 -14.80 11.07
C THR A 456 -20.32 -14.37 10.78
N LEU A 457 -20.04 -13.09 10.97
CA LEU A 457 -18.71 -12.51 11.04
C LEU A 457 -18.24 -12.48 12.49
N ARG A 458 -16.96 -12.80 12.70
CA ARG A 458 -16.32 -12.77 14.02
C ARG A 458 -15.17 -11.79 14.02
N TYR A 459 -15.24 -10.83 14.93
CA TYR A 459 -14.17 -9.92 15.28
C TYR A 459 -13.35 -10.49 16.43
N ILE A 460 -12.02 -10.52 16.26
CA ILE A 460 -11.06 -10.90 17.30
C ILE A 460 -10.26 -9.64 17.66
N PRO A 461 -10.52 -9.01 18.83
CA PRO A 461 -9.82 -7.82 19.25
C PRO A 461 -8.31 -8.07 19.43
N HIS A 462 -7.51 -7.13 18.97
CA HIS A 462 -6.08 -7.06 19.28
C HIS A 462 -5.89 -6.00 20.37
N ASN A 463 -5.24 -6.36 21.50
CA ASN A 463 -5.04 -5.48 22.66
C ASN A 463 -6.32 -4.81 23.18
N ARG A 464 -7.47 -5.51 23.13
CA ARG A 464 -8.78 -5.00 23.55
C ARG A 464 -9.23 -3.72 22.82
N ALA A 465 -8.63 -3.42 21.66
CA ALA A 465 -9.04 -2.29 20.85
C ALA A 465 -10.49 -2.47 20.38
N PRO A 466 -11.38 -1.48 20.57
CA PRO A 466 -12.76 -1.57 20.09
C PRO A 466 -12.85 -1.30 18.59
N LEU A 467 -13.87 -1.85 17.92
CA LEU A 467 -14.24 -1.44 16.57
C LEU A 467 -14.84 -0.04 16.55
N ASP A 468 -14.52 0.74 15.51
CA ASP A 468 -15.08 2.07 15.29
C ASP A 468 -16.61 2.05 15.10
N LYS A 469 -17.28 3.17 15.41
CA LYS A 469 -18.73 3.34 15.26
C LYS A 469 -19.22 3.18 13.82
N GLY A 470 -18.35 3.43 12.83
CA GLY A 470 -18.62 3.21 11.40
C GLY A 470 -18.87 1.74 11.02
N ARG A 471 -18.62 0.77 11.92
CA ARG A 471 -18.86 -0.66 11.69
C ARG A 471 -20.26 -0.99 11.17
N LYS A 472 -21.27 -0.23 11.60
CA LYS A 472 -22.67 -0.42 11.19
C LYS A 472 -22.88 -0.12 9.71
N GLU A 473 -22.21 0.90 9.17
CA GLU A 473 -22.31 1.24 7.75
C GLU A 473 -21.56 0.21 6.89
N VAL A 474 -20.38 -0.24 7.33
CA VAL A 474 -19.64 -1.31 6.66
C VAL A 474 -20.45 -2.61 6.60
N LEU A 475 -21.16 -2.97 7.68
CA LEU A 475 -21.97 -4.18 7.73
C LEU A 475 -23.13 -4.17 6.70
N LYS A 476 -23.67 -3.00 6.35
CA LYS A 476 -24.70 -2.88 5.30
C LYS A 476 -24.16 -3.31 3.93
N HIS A 477 -22.89 -3.02 3.64
CA HIS A 477 -22.24 -3.44 2.40
C HIS A 477 -22.02 -4.96 2.37
N VAL A 478 -21.63 -5.57 3.50
CA VAL A 478 -21.55 -7.04 3.61
C VAL A 478 -22.91 -7.67 3.37
N HIS A 479 -23.96 -7.16 4.01
CA HIS A 479 -25.33 -7.63 3.82
C HIS A 479 -25.79 -7.49 2.36
N ARG A 480 -25.48 -6.37 1.70
CA ARG A 480 -25.81 -6.17 0.28
C ARG A 480 -25.17 -7.22 -0.62
N LEU A 481 -23.89 -7.54 -0.40
CA LEU A 481 -23.17 -8.55 -1.17
C LEU A 481 -23.65 -9.97 -0.88
N TRP A 482 -24.04 -10.25 0.37
CA TRP A 482 -24.48 -11.59 0.79
C TRP A 482 -25.94 -11.87 0.40
N GLY A 483 -26.82 -10.89 0.58
CA GLY A 483 -28.26 -10.96 0.31
C GLY A 483 -29.13 -11.54 1.43
N PHE A 484 -28.53 -11.98 2.54
CA PHE A 484 -29.22 -12.48 3.74
C PHE A 484 -28.66 -11.82 5.00
N ASP A 485 -29.28 -12.10 6.15
CA ASP A 485 -28.89 -11.58 7.45
C ASP A 485 -27.40 -11.78 7.75
N VAL A 486 -26.75 -10.72 8.21
CA VAL A 486 -25.35 -10.73 8.64
C VAL A 486 -25.28 -10.33 10.11
N MET A 487 -24.61 -11.17 10.91
CA MET A 487 -24.35 -10.94 12.32
C MET A 487 -22.86 -10.69 12.50
N LEU A 488 -22.51 -9.63 13.25
CA LEU A 488 -21.14 -9.34 13.65
C LEU A 488 -21.00 -9.62 15.14
N GLU A 489 -20.15 -10.57 15.48
CA GLU A 489 -19.86 -10.98 16.85
C GLU A 489 -18.43 -10.58 17.25
N GLN A 490 -18.20 -10.32 18.52
CA GLN A 490 -16.88 -10.17 19.11
C GLN A 490 -16.55 -11.39 19.97
N GLN A 491 -15.33 -11.90 19.84
CA GLN A 491 -14.78 -12.85 20.81
C GLN A 491 -14.01 -12.10 21.89
N ASN A 492 -14.42 -12.27 23.14
CA ASN A 492 -13.76 -11.70 24.30
C ASN A 492 -12.56 -12.56 24.75
N GLU A 493 -11.70 -12.01 25.61
CA GLU A 493 -10.50 -12.70 26.12
C GLU A 493 -10.81 -14.00 26.87
N ASP A 494 -11.98 -14.07 27.54
CA ASP A 494 -12.46 -15.25 28.25
C ASP A 494 -13.07 -16.32 27.31
N GLY A 495 -13.08 -16.07 26.00
CA GLY A 495 -13.68 -16.91 24.98
C GLY A 495 -15.19 -16.74 24.85
N SER A 496 -15.83 -15.88 25.66
CA SER A 496 -17.23 -15.53 25.48
C SER A 496 -17.44 -14.78 24.17
N VAL A 497 -18.64 -14.87 23.62
CA VAL A 497 -19.00 -14.25 22.34
C VAL A 497 -20.16 -13.29 22.57
N GLU A 498 -19.98 -12.06 22.13
CA GLU A 498 -21.00 -11.00 22.21
C GLU A 498 -21.43 -10.57 20.81
N LEU A 499 -22.74 -10.39 20.60
CA LEU A 499 -23.25 -9.85 19.35
C LEU A 499 -23.07 -8.32 19.34
N LEU A 500 -22.26 -7.80 18.43
CA LEU A 500 -22.03 -6.36 18.29
C LEU A 500 -23.09 -5.69 17.42
N GLU A 501 -23.41 -6.27 16.27
CA GLU A 501 -24.33 -5.71 15.29
C GLU A 501 -25.03 -6.79 14.47
N ARG A 502 -26.21 -6.45 13.93
CA ARG A 502 -26.95 -7.28 12.97
C ARG A 502 -27.50 -6.43 11.84
N CYS A 503 -27.37 -6.90 10.61
CA CYS A 503 -27.97 -6.29 9.42
C CYS A 503 -28.80 -7.36 8.68
N PRO A 504 -30.12 -7.17 8.48
CA PRO A 504 -30.93 -6.04 8.94
C PRO A 504 -31.11 -6.05 10.46
N PRO A 505 -31.35 -4.89 11.09
CA PRO A 505 -31.67 -4.85 12.51
C PRO A 505 -32.94 -5.65 12.77
N ARG A 506 -32.99 -6.42 13.87
CA ARG A 506 -34.21 -7.12 14.28
C ARG A 506 -35.32 -6.08 14.42
N MET A 507 -36.39 -6.23 13.65
CA MET A 507 -37.62 -5.50 13.94
C MET A 507 -38.09 -5.98 15.31
N ASN A 508 -38.13 -5.09 16.29
CA ASN A 508 -38.90 -5.33 17.51
C ASN A 508 -40.36 -5.42 17.08
N THR A 509 -40.84 -6.63 16.81
CA THR A 509 -42.27 -6.92 16.88
C THR A 509 -42.67 -6.75 18.35
N LEU A 510 -43.09 -5.53 18.70
CA LEU A 510 -43.91 -5.27 19.88
C LEU A 510 -45.28 -5.94 19.72
#